data_AF-A0A0C3BTK1-F1
#
_entry.id   AF-A0A0C3BTK1-F1
#
_cell.length_a   1.000
_cell.length_b   1.000
_cell.length_c   1.000
_cell.angle_alpha   90.00
_cell.angle_beta   90.00
_cell.angle_gamma   90.00
#
_symmetry.space_group_name_H-M   'P 1'
#
loop_
_entity.id
_entity.type
_entity.pdbx_description
1 polymer ?
#
loop_
_entity_poly.entity_id
_entity_poly.type
_entity_poly.pdbx_seq_one_letter_code
_entity_poly.pdbx_strand_id
1 'polypeptide(L)'
;MRFGTLLTSVLSLATLTLAVAESVEEHPAPEVLATAAFPESNAFNHVVNGEKNTLTITAENKSGRNVTLLRVAGALLNADTNVVLKNLTSSKYGIPLIQDVKLQIPYSFHSEFKPGDHRLTIWLEHSTEGDTYKVEAYDSVITIVDPELSIFDLKLLSTYAIVAALLGGLLYYVYDTFVPHTKKPRAKKTSNVTVSDPVGTVTATGAGGYQEEWIPEHHLRKSKSAKKQGAVSGTSGDELSAVETSGTEGKRRKGKK
;
A
#
# COMPACT_ATOMS: atom_id res chain seq x y z
N MET A 1 17.26 41.61 81.81
CA MET A 1 16.35 40.89 80.90
C MET A 1 16.63 41.45 79.49
N ARG A 2 17.55 40.85 78.73
CA ARG A 2 17.31 39.85 77.66
C ARG A 2 16.27 40.32 76.62
N PHE A 3 16.75 40.83 75.49
CA PHE A 3 16.20 40.56 74.15
C PHE A 3 17.34 40.69 73.14
N GLY A 4 18.21 39.68 73.16
CA GLY A 4 19.05 39.35 72.01
C GLY A 4 18.20 38.67 70.93
N THR A 5 18.88 38.31 69.84
CA THR A 5 18.39 37.58 68.65
C THR A 5 17.82 38.41 67.50
N LEU A 6 18.59 39.37 66.99
CA LEU A 6 18.46 39.83 65.58
C LEU A 6 19.84 40.02 64.92
N LEU A 7 20.81 39.18 65.27
CA LEU A 7 22.13 39.20 64.64
C LEU A 7 22.65 37.78 64.37
N THR A 8 21.77 36.89 63.92
CA THR A 8 22.10 35.50 63.60
C THR A 8 21.28 35.04 62.40
N SER A 9 21.42 35.69 61.23
CA SER A 9 20.92 35.10 59.98
C SER A 9 21.65 35.54 58.71
N VAL A 10 22.86 36.09 58.81
CA VAL A 10 23.66 36.46 57.62
C VAL A 10 24.91 35.58 57.45
N LEU A 11 25.25 34.75 58.45
CA LEU A 11 26.45 33.91 58.41
C LEU A 11 26.09 32.43 58.21
N SER A 12 25.37 32.11 57.14
CA SER A 12 25.04 30.73 56.76
C SER A 12 24.86 30.63 55.24
N LEU A 13 25.80 31.15 54.47
CA LEU A 13 25.86 30.87 53.03
C LEU A 13 27.30 30.99 52.52
N ALA A 14 28.18 30.21 53.12
CA ALA A 14 29.52 29.96 52.58
C ALA A 14 29.71 28.44 52.49
N THR A 15 28.82 27.78 51.73
CA THR A 15 29.06 26.42 51.24
C THR A 15 30.13 26.52 50.17
N LEU A 16 31.36 26.20 50.58
CA LEU A 16 32.53 26.00 49.76
C LEU A 16 32.23 24.91 48.71
N THR A 17 31.88 25.31 47.49
CA THR A 17 31.84 24.40 46.35
C THR A 17 33.27 24.15 45.92
N LEU A 18 33.83 23.02 46.36
CA LEU A 18 35.04 22.45 45.82
C LEU A 18 34.71 21.97 44.39
N ALA A 19 34.97 22.82 43.40
CA ALA A 19 34.98 22.40 42.01
C ALA A 19 36.21 21.51 41.82
N VAL A 20 35.99 20.20 41.80
CA VAL A 20 36.96 19.25 41.25
C VAL A 20 37.06 19.60 39.77
N ALA A 21 38.12 20.32 39.40
CA ALA A 21 38.53 20.44 38.02
C ALA A 21 39.06 19.07 37.61
N GLU A 22 38.19 18.24 37.06
CA GLU A 22 38.58 17.07 36.30
C GLU A 22 39.34 17.61 35.09
N SER A 23 40.67 17.58 35.16
CA SER A 23 41.52 17.80 34.01
C SER A 23 41.16 16.73 33.01
N VAL A 24 40.37 17.09 32.00
CA VAL A 24 40.18 16.28 30.81
C VAL A 24 41.58 16.12 30.22
N GLU A 25 42.21 14.97 30.49
CA GLU A 25 43.42 14.58 29.78
C GLU A 25 43.02 14.50 28.31
N GLU A 26 43.37 15.55 27.57
CA GLU A 26 43.14 15.63 26.13
C GLU A 26 44.12 14.65 25.48
N HIS A 27 43.79 13.36 25.53
CA HIS A 27 44.52 12.36 24.79
C HIS A 27 44.40 12.72 23.30
N PRO A 28 45.53 12.78 22.57
CA PRO A 28 45.49 13.12 21.15
C PRO A 28 44.57 12.13 20.44
N ALA A 29 43.68 12.66 19.60
CA ALA A 29 42.75 11.85 18.85
C ALA A 29 43.53 10.79 18.04
N PRO A 30 43.11 9.51 18.06
CA PRO A 30 43.76 8.47 17.30
C PRO A 30 43.76 8.78 15.80
N GLU A 31 44.94 8.73 15.19
CA GLU A 31 45.10 8.90 13.75
C GLU A 31 44.55 7.68 13.00
N VAL A 32 43.33 7.81 12.48
CA VAL A 32 42.69 6.81 11.61
C VAL A 32 42.35 7.50 10.29
N LEU A 33 42.80 6.92 9.18
CA LEU A 33 42.47 7.40 7.85
C LEU A 33 41.31 6.57 7.30
N ALA A 34 40.29 7.26 6.78
CA ALA A 34 39.17 6.63 6.12
C ALA A 34 38.93 7.29 4.75
N THR A 35 38.63 6.49 3.74
CA THR A 35 38.29 6.99 2.40
C THR A 35 37.25 6.06 1.78
N ALA A 36 36.16 6.61 1.25
CA ALA A 36 35.16 5.83 0.53
C ALA A 36 35.22 6.10 -0.97
N ALA A 37 34.89 5.10 -1.77
CA ALA A 37 34.75 5.22 -3.21
C ALA A 37 33.53 4.44 -3.71
N PHE A 38 32.88 4.98 -4.75
CA PHE A 38 31.87 4.25 -5.50
C PHE A 38 32.52 3.12 -6.31
N PRO A 39 31.77 2.04 -6.60
CA PRO A 39 32.23 1.00 -7.50
C PRO A 39 32.58 1.58 -8.87
N GLU A 40 33.56 0.98 -9.55
CA GLU A 40 33.98 1.42 -10.89
C GLU A 40 32.84 1.38 -11.93
N SER A 41 31.81 0.57 -11.70
CA SER A 41 30.59 0.53 -12.53
C SER A 41 29.76 1.81 -12.46
N ASN A 42 29.98 2.66 -11.45
CA ASN A 42 29.27 3.92 -11.23
C ASN A 42 30.24 5.10 -11.38
N ALA A 43 30.64 5.39 -12.62
CA ALA A 43 31.61 6.44 -12.94
C ALA A 43 31.13 7.87 -12.57
N PHE A 44 29.82 8.07 -12.40
CA PHE A 44 29.22 9.38 -12.15
C PHE A 44 28.82 9.59 -10.68
N ASN A 45 29.14 8.64 -9.79
CA ASN A 45 28.74 8.68 -8.38
C ASN A 45 27.23 8.91 -8.20
N HIS A 46 26.43 8.37 -9.13
CA HIS A 46 24.98 8.49 -9.08
C HIS A 46 24.43 7.64 -7.96
N VAL A 47 23.49 8.20 -7.20
CA VAL A 47 22.72 7.43 -6.22
C VAL A 47 21.34 7.20 -6.79
N VAL A 48 21.01 5.94 -7.05
CA VAL A 48 19.73 5.55 -7.65
C VAL A 48 18.68 5.38 -6.55
N ASN A 49 17.55 6.06 -6.64
CA ASN A 49 16.45 5.91 -5.70
C ASN A 49 15.83 4.50 -5.79
N GLY A 50 15.34 3.96 -4.67
CA GLY A 50 14.73 2.63 -4.63
C GLY A 50 15.70 1.46 -4.76
N GLU A 51 16.95 1.70 -5.15
CA GLU A 51 17.97 0.68 -5.32
C GLU A 51 19.01 0.66 -4.20
N LYS A 52 19.70 -0.47 -4.08
CA LYS A 52 20.80 -0.65 -3.13
C LYS A 52 22.07 -0.02 -3.70
N ASN A 53 22.40 1.16 -3.21
CA ASN A 53 23.63 1.85 -3.55
C ASN A 53 24.77 1.31 -2.67
N THR A 54 25.94 1.08 -3.26
CA THR A 54 27.09 0.48 -2.57
C THR A 54 28.31 1.37 -2.67
N LEU A 55 29.15 1.32 -1.64
CA LEU A 55 30.40 2.06 -1.49
C LEU A 55 31.43 1.14 -0.84
N THR A 56 32.69 1.28 -1.24
CA THR A 56 33.80 0.59 -0.56
C THR A 56 34.55 1.60 0.28
N ILE A 57 34.60 1.37 1.58
CA ILE A 57 35.32 2.21 2.53
C ILE A 57 36.66 1.55 2.83
N THR A 58 37.74 2.25 2.60
CA THR A 58 39.08 1.86 3.02
C THR A 58 39.41 2.57 4.33
N ALA A 59 39.64 1.80 5.39
CA ALA A 59 40.05 2.31 6.69
C ALA A 59 41.48 1.82 7.02
N GLU A 60 42.30 2.69 7.58
CA GLU A 60 43.69 2.41 7.95
C GLU A 60 43.97 3.04 9.32
N ASN A 61 44.51 2.23 10.24
CA ASN A 61 44.89 2.69 11.58
C ASN A 61 46.37 3.12 11.59
N LYS A 62 46.64 4.41 11.81
CA LYS A 62 47.98 4.99 11.93
C LYS A 62 48.33 5.44 13.35
N SER A 63 47.42 5.19 14.30
CA SER A 63 47.53 5.71 15.66
C SER A 63 48.52 4.95 16.56
N GLY A 64 49.03 3.79 16.12
CA GLY A 64 49.86 2.91 16.96
C GLY A 64 49.12 2.24 18.13
N ARG A 65 47.81 2.48 18.27
CA ARG A 65 46.95 1.96 19.33
C ARG A 65 45.99 0.90 18.80
N ASN A 66 45.42 0.11 19.71
CA ASN A 66 44.36 -0.83 19.36
C ASN A 66 43.05 -0.08 19.10
N VAL A 67 42.68 0.02 17.82
CA VAL A 67 41.47 0.71 17.38
C VAL A 67 40.44 -0.32 16.95
N THR A 68 39.21 -0.19 17.43
CA THR A 68 38.09 -1.06 17.00
C THR A 68 37.08 -0.25 16.19
N LEU A 69 36.81 -0.67 14.96
CA LEU A 69 35.72 -0.13 14.17
C LEU A 69 34.37 -0.54 14.75
N LEU A 70 33.57 0.44 15.19
CA LEU A 70 32.23 0.19 15.72
C LEU A 70 31.19 0.15 14.61
N ARG A 71 31.08 1.24 13.85
CA ARG A 71 30.05 1.39 12.81
C ARG A 71 30.45 2.38 11.73
N VAL A 72 29.79 2.23 10.59
CA VAL A 72 29.76 3.22 9.51
C VAL A 72 28.36 3.81 9.45
N ALA A 73 28.27 5.11 9.24
CA ALA A 73 27.02 5.82 9.02
C ALA A 73 27.24 6.96 8.03
N GLY A 74 26.14 7.51 7.53
CA GLY A 74 26.20 8.67 6.66
C GLY A 74 24.95 9.52 6.80
N ALA A 75 24.98 10.66 6.13
CA ALA A 75 23.84 11.56 6.00
C ALA A 75 23.84 12.18 4.61
N LEU A 76 22.64 12.46 4.14
CA LEU A 76 22.39 13.28 2.97
C LEU A 76 22.08 14.70 3.45
N LEU A 77 22.80 15.67 2.90
CA LEU A 77 22.70 17.08 3.19
C LEU A 77 22.26 17.83 1.92
N ASN A 78 21.62 18.97 2.11
CA ASN A 78 21.38 19.90 1.02
C ASN A 78 22.72 20.48 0.53
N ALA A 79 22.95 20.48 -0.78
CA ALA A 79 24.23 20.88 -1.37
C ALA A 79 24.63 22.33 -1.05
N ASP A 80 23.66 23.25 -0.99
CA ASP A 80 23.92 24.68 -0.78
C ASP A 80 23.95 25.05 0.71
N THR A 81 22.96 24.56 1.46
CA THR A 81 22.73 25.01 2.84
C THR A 81 23.40 24.13 3.89
N ASN A 82 23.90 22.96 3.52
CA ASN A 82 24.49 21.96 4.44
C ASN A 82 23.54 21.51 5.55
N VAL A 83 22.23 21.73 5.38
CA VAL A 83 21.21 21.22 6.30
C VAL A 83 21.07 19.72 6.06
N VAL A 84 21.11 18.94 7.14
CA VAL A 84 20.89 17.50 7.10
C VAL A 84 19.45 17.23 6.67
N LEU A 85 19.31 16.55 5.53
CA LEU A 85 18.02 16.15 4.99
C LEU A 85 17.60 14.80 5.55
N LYS A 86 18.52 13.83 5.57
CA LYS A 86 18.23 12.46 6.05
C LYS A 86 19.49 11.72 6.48
N ASN A 87 19.41 11.07 7.63
CA ASN A 87 20.44 10.12 8.05
C ASN A 87 20.30 8.80 7.27
N LEU A 88 21.43 8.26 6.82
CA LEU A 88 21.51 7.00 6.09
C LEU A 88 21.60 5.80 7.04
N THR A 89 21.46 4.60 6.49
CA THR A 89 21.51 3.34 7.23
C THR A 89 22.85 3.17 7.92
N SER A 90 22.87 2.98 9.25
CA SER A 90 24.11 2.69 9.97
C SER A 90 24.41 1.18 9.98
N SER A 91 25.63 0.81 9.59
CA SER A 91 26.13 -0.58 9.58
C SER A 91 27.13 -0.78 10.71
N LYS A 92 26.89 -1.75 11.59
CA LYS A 92 27.79 -2.10 12.71
C LYS A 92 28.75 -3.21 12.29
N TYR A 93 30.03 -3.09 12.63
CA TYR A 93 31.06 -4.09 12.31
C TYR A 93 31.67 -4.71 13.56
N GLY A 94 32.14 -3.89 14.52
CA GLY A 94 32.78 -4.40 15.73
C GLY A 94 34.10 -5.14 15.48
N ILE A 95 34.88 -4.69 14.49
CA ILE A 95 36.11 -5.37 14.06
C ILE A 95 37.37 -4.55 14.45
N PRO A 96 38.46 -5.19 14.89
CA PRO A 96 39.70 -4.49 15.18
C PRO A 96 40.40 -4.04 13.90
N LEU A 97 40.92 -2.82 13.90
CA LEU A 97 41.76 -2.27 12.82
C LEU A 97 43.23 -2.50 13.15
N ILE A 98 43.85 -3.38 12.38
CA ILE A 98 45.29 -3.67 12.48
C ILE A 98 46.08 -2.42 12.04
N GLN A 99 47.13 -2.10 12.79
CA GLN A 99 47.99 -0.97 12.49
C GLN A 99 48.64 -1.11 11.11
N ASP A 100 48.68 0.00 10.36
CA ASP A 100 49.29 0.12 9.02
C ASP A 100 48.74 -0.86 7.97
N VAL A 101 47.56 -1.45 8.22
CA VAL A 101 46.85 -2.32 7.30
C VAL A 101 45.59 -1.62 6.80
N LYS A 102 45.44 -1.55 5.48
CA LYS A 102 44.24 -1.06 4.83
C LYS A 102 43.17 -2.14 4.83
N LEU A 103 42.05 -1.85 5.48
CA LEU A 103 40.87 -2.71 5.50
C LEU A 103 39.79 -2.14 4.61
N GLN A 104 39.27 -2.96 3.68
CA GLN A 104 38.15 -2.59 2.82
C GLN A 104 36.84 -3.12 3.39
N ILE A 105 35.88 -2.21 3.55
CA ILE A 105 34.62 -2.44 4.22
C ILE A 105 33.48 -2.06 3.27
N PRO A 106 32.60 -3.01 2.88
CA PRO A 106 31.49 -2.72 2.00
C PRO A 106 30.38 -2.01 2.78
N TYR A 107 29.99 -0.82 2.35
CA TYR A 107 28.86 -0.07 2.90
C TYR A 107 27.76 0.05 1.86
N SER A 108 26.51 -0.08 2.28
CA SER A 108 25.37 0.06 1.37
C SER A 108 24.19 0.76 2.02
N PHE A 109 23.49 1.56 1.24
CA PHE A 109 22.34 2.34 1.67
C PHE A 109 21.32 2.48 0.54
N HIS A 110 20.11 2.91 0.90
CA HIS A 110 19.05 3.20 -0.06
C HIS A 110 18.71 4.69 0.02
N SER A 111 18.37 5.28 -1.12
CA SER A 111 17.90 6.66 -1.23
C SER A 111 16.44 6.68 -1.67
N GLU A 112 15.70 7.65 -1.14
CA GLU A 112 14.31 7.94 -1.48
C GLU A 112 14.13 9.45 -1.36
N PHE A 113 14.81 10.20 -2.24
CA PHE A 113 14.85 11.66 -2.22
C PHE A 113 14.54 12.24 -3.58
N LYS A 114 14.12 13.50 -3.62
CA LYS A 114 13.89 14.17 -4.91
C LYS A 114 15.18 14.13 -5.76
N PRO A 115 15.10 13.72 -7.04
CA PRO A 115 16.24 13.74 -7.95
C PRO A 115 16.89 15.13 -8.03
N GLY A 116 18.21 15.14 -8.13
CA GLY A 116 19.03 16.35 -8.15
C GLY A 116 20.30 16.20 -7.30
N ASP A 117 20.98 17.32 -7.10
CA ASP A 117 22.28 17.34 -6.43
C ASP A 117 22.13 17.50 -4.92
N HIS A 118 22.82 16.63 -4.18
CA HIS A 118 22.83 16.59 -2.73
C HIS A 118 24.24 16.30 -2.24
N ARG A 119 24.59 16.76 -1.04
CA ARG A 119 25.89 16.47 -0.43
C ARG A 119 25.78 15.17 0.36
N LEU A 120 26.63 14.20 0.03
CA LEU A 120 26.74 12.94 0.75
C LEU A 120 27.94 13.00 1.69
N THR A 121 27.67 12.82 2.98
CA THR A 121 28.70 12.74 4.01
C THR A 121 28.64 11.36 4.65
N ILE A 122 29.77 10.65 4.68
CA ILE A 122 29.90 9.34 5.30
C ILE A 122 31.03 9.38 6.31
N TRP A 123 30.78 8.79 7.46
CA TRP A 123 31.75 8.73 8.53
C TRP A 123 31.80 7.34 9.17
N LEU A 124 32.95 7.10 9.78
CA LEU A 124 33.30 5.91 10.49
C LEU A 124 33.44 6.26 11.96
N GLU A 125 32.79 5.47 12.82
CA GLU A 125 32.95 5.58 14.27
C GLU A 125 33.80 4.42 14.77
N HIS A 126 34.84 4.74 15.51
CA HIS A 126 35.77 3.77 16.07
C HIS A 126 35.98 4.02 17.55
N SER A 127 36.36 2.98 18.27
CA SER A 127 36.71 3.06 19.69
C SER A 127 38.19 2.80 19.92
N THR A 128 38.78 3.63 20.76
CA THR A 128 40.17 3.53 21.21
C THR A 128 40.17 3.77 22.71
N GLU A 129 40.69 2.82 23.49
CA GLU A 129 40.85 2.95 24.95
C GLU A 129 39.53 3.25 25.72
N GLY A 130 38.38 2.95 25.12
CA GLY A 130 37.05 3.16 25.71
C GLY A 130 36.33 4.41 25.18
N ASP A 131 37.05 5.34 24.56
CA ASP A 131 36.49 6.52 23.93
C ASP A 131 36.05 6.24 22.49
N THR A 132 35.03 6.97 22.03
CA THR A 132 34.50 6.85 20.66
C THR A 132 34.84 8.09 19.86
N TYR A 133 35.47 7.89 18.70
CA TYR A 133 35.86 8.93 17.78
C TYR A 133 35.18 8.75 16.44
N LYS A 134 34.94 9.87 15.74
CA LYS A 134 34.32 9.92 14.42
C LYS A 134 35.32 10.45 13.40
N VAL A 135 35.45 9.74 12.29
CA VAL A 135 36.33 10.10 11.16
C VAL A 135 35.50 10.15 9.89
N GLU A 136 35.64 11.21 9.12
CA GLU A 136 34.98 11.36 7.84
C GLU A 136 35.68 10.51 6.77
N ALA A 137 34.89 9.75 6.02
CA ALA A 137 35.38 8.86 4.96
C ALA A 137 35.01 9.36 3.56
N TYR A 138 33.92 10.11 3.45
CA TYR A 138 33.44 10.64 2.17
C TYR A 138 32.70 11.95 2.40
N ASP A 139 33.01 12.93 1.57
CA ASP A 139 32.34 14.22 1.60
C ASP A 139 32.35 14.83 0.20
N SER A 140 31.25 14.69 -0.53
CA SER A 140 31.12 15.33 -1.84
C SER A 140 29.67 15.48 -2.26
N VAL A 141 29.46 16.32 -3.27
CA VAL A 141 28.18 16.46 -3.94
C VAL A 141 27.99 15.28 -4.90
N ILE A 142 26.84 14.62 -4.77
CA ILE A 142 26.38 13.50 -5.59
C ILE A 142 25.06 13.86 -6.25
N THR A 143 24.75 13.21 -7.37
CA THR A 143 23.47 13.35 -8.04
C THR A 143 22.59 12.16 -7.74
N ILE A 144 21.40 12.42 -7.20
CA ILE A 144 20.36 11.43 -6.99
C ILE A 144 19.52 11.34 -8.27
N VAL A 145 19.35 10.12 -8.77
CA VAL A 145 18.58 9.83 -9.99
C VAL A 145 17.52 8.79 -9.70
N ASP A 146 16.42 8.87 -10.44
CA ASP A 146 15.40 7.81 -10.40
C ASP A 146 15.82 6.63 -11.29
N PRO A 147 15.41 5.40 -10.94
CA PRO A 147 15.70 4.23 -11.75
C PRO A 147 15.00 4.30 -13.10
N GLU A 148 15.57 3.64 -14.10
CA GLU A 148 14.99 3.59 -15.44
C GLU A 148 13.63 2.87 -15.44
N LEU A 149 12.62 3.48 -16.05
CA LEU A 149 11.30 2.85 -16.19
C LEU A 149 11.38 1.67 -17.15
N SER A 150 11.17 0.47 -16.64
CA SER A 150 11.07 -0.74 -17.45
C SER A 150 9.62 -0.98 -17.89
N ILE A 151 9.36 -0.85 -19.21
CA ILE A 151 8.06 -1.19 -19.81
C ILE A 151 7.74 -2.69 -19.75
N PHE A 152 8.74 -3.54 -19.49
CA PHE A 152 8.59 -5.00 -19.36
C PHE A 152 8.65 -5.46 -17.90
N ASP A 153 8.41 -4.57 -16.93
CA ASP A 153 8.20 -4.98 -15.54
C ASP A 153 6.84 -5.67 -15.38
N LEU A 154 6.85 -7.01 -15.32
CA LEU A 154 5.64 -7.83 -15.14
C LEU A 154 4.90 -7.52 -13.83
N LYS A 155 5.60 -7.09 -12.78
CA LYS A 155 4.97 -6.75 -11.50
C LYS A 155 4.15 -5.47 -11.65
N LEU A 156 4.73 -4.45 -12.28
CA LEU A 156 4.04 -3.20 -12.59
C LEU A 156 2.89 -3.43 -13.58
N LEU A 157 3.15 -4.17 -14.67
CA LEU A 157 2.15 -4.45 -15.70
C LEU A 157 0.97 -5.26 -15.16
N SER A 158 1.21 -6.28 -14.34
CA SER A 158 0.13 -7.06 -13.72
C SER A 158 -0.73 -6.24 -12.76
N THR A 159 -0.11 -5.33 -12.00
CA THR A 159 -0.84 -4.40 -11.13
C THR A 159 -1.77 -3.51 -11.96
N TYR A 160 -1.26 -2.90 -13.04
CA TYR A 160 -2.09 -2.10 -13.95
C TYR A 160 -3.19 -2.93 -14.64
N ALA A 161 -2.88 -4.15 -15.06
CA ALA A 161 -3.87 -5.04 -15.68
C ALA A 161 -5.01 -5.38 -14.71
N ILE A 162 -4.72 -5.63 -13.44
CA ILE A 162 -5.74 -5.87 -12.40
C ILE A 162 -6.58 -4.61 -12.18
N VAL A 163 -5.95 -3.44 -12.03
CA VAL A 163 -6.68 -2.16 -11.85
C VAL A 163 -7.57 -1.88 -13.07
N ALA A 164 -7.05 -2.07 -14.28
CA ALA A 164 -7.80 -1.89 -15.52
C ALA A 164 -8.96 -2.90 -15.64
N ALA A 165 -8.77 -4.15 -15.21
CA ALA A 165 -9.82 -5.17 -15.20
C ALA A 165 -10.94 -4.82 -14.20
N LEU A 166 -10.60 -4.33 -13.01
CA LEU A 166 -11.57 -3.88 -12.01
C LEU A 166 -12.36 -2.66 -12.52
N LEU A 167 -11.67 -1.66 -13.06
CA LEU A 167 -12.31 -0.46 -13.62
C LEU A 167 -13.17 -0.81 -14.84
N GLY A 168 -12.66 -1.65 -15.73
CA GLY A 168 -13.38 -2.15 -16.91
C GLY A 168 -14.60 -2.98 -16.54
N GLY A 169 -14.50 -3.84 -15.52
CA GLY A 169 -15.63 -4.60 -15.00
C GLY A 169 -16.72 -3.70 -14.41
N LEU A 170 -16.33 -2.64 -13.69
CA LEU A 170 -17.28 -1.68 -13.12
C LEU A 170 -17.98 -0.86 -14.21
N LEU A 171 -17.23 -0.36 -15.20
CA LEU A 171 -17.78 0.36 -16.35
C LEU A 171 -18.71 -0.55 -17.17
N TYR A 172 -18.34 -1.81 -17.37
CA TYR A 172 -19.17 -2.80 -18.06
C TYR A 172 -20.47 -3.07 -17.30
N TYR A 173 -20.40 -3.21 -15.97
CA TYR A 173 -21.59 -3.39 -15.14
C TYR A 173 -22.54 -2.18 -15.21
N VAL A 174 -22.01 -0.96 -15.17
CA VAL A 174 -22.81 0.26 -15.34
C VAL A 174 -23.42 0.32 -16.74
N TYR A 175 -22.66 -0.03 -17.78
CA TYR A 175 -23.18 -0.08 -19.15
C TYR A 175 -24.35 -1.08 -19.27
N ASP A 176 -24.20 -2.30 -18.75
CA ASP A 176 -25.23 -3.33 -18.83
C ASP A 176 -26.49 -2.95 -18.03
N THR A 177 -26.33 -2.28 -16.88
CA THR A 177 -27.47 -1.90 -16.04
C THR A 177 -28.24 -0.68 -16.54
N PHE A 178 -27.56 0.29 -17.17
CA PHE A 178 -28.19 1.57 -17.55
C PHE A 178 -28.42 1.74 -19.05
N VAL A 179 -27.82 0.94 -19.93
CA VAL A 179 -28.03 1.04 -21.38
C VAL A 179 -29.09 0.03 -21.83
N PRO A 180 -30.26 0.48 -22.32
CA PRO A 180 -31.33 -0.43 -22.73
C PRO A 180 -30.92 -1.22 -23.98
N HIS A 181 -30.68 -2.52 -23.80
CA HIS A 181 -30.39 -3.42 -24.92
C HIS A 181 -31.68 -3.68 -25.72
N THR A 182 -31.69 -3.27 -26.99
CA THR A 182 -32.79 -3.56 -27.91
C THR A 182 -32.83 -5.06 -28.20
N LYS A 183 -33.81 -5.75 -27.60
CA LYS A 183 -34.00 -7.19 -27.83
C LYS A 183 -34.35 -7.40 -29.31
N LYS A 184 -33.47 -8.06 -30.07
CA LYS A 184 -33.82 -8.54 -31.43
C LYS A 184 -35.07 -9.41 -31.32
N PRO A 185 -36.13 -9.18 -32.11
CA PRO A 185 -37.33 -9.99 -32.06
C PRO A 185 -36.95 -11.43 -32.39
N ARG A 186 -37.23 -12.33 -31.43
CA ARG A 186 -37.04 -13.77 -31.59
C ARG A 186 -37.84 -14.22 -32.82
N ALA A 187 -37.15 -14.62 -33.88
CA ALA A 187 -37.79 -15.21 -35.03
C ALA A 187 -38.63 -16.41 -34.55
N LYS A 188 -39.95 -16.34 -34.73
CA LYS A 188 -40.85 -17.48 -34.53
C LYS A 188 -40.34 -18.60 -35.44
N LYS A 189 -39.75 -19.65 -34.87
CA LYS A 189 -39.61 -20.93 -35.59
C LYS A 189 -41.03 -21.42 -35.89
N THR A 190 -41.46 -21.26 -37.14
CA THR A 190 -42.63 -21.95 -37.68
C THR A 190 -42.27 -23.44 -37.70
N SER A 191 -42.82 -24.19 -36.77
CA SER A 191 -42.86 -25.65 -36.85
C SER A 191 -43.79 -26.01 -38.02
N ASN A 192 -43.24 -26.37 -39.17
CA ASN A 192 -43.98 -27.09 -40.19
C ASN A 192 -44.28 -28.49 -39.64
N VAL A 193 -45.45 -28.64 -39.02
CA VAL A 193 -46.03 -29.94 -38.74
C VAL A 193 -46.84 -30.32 -39.97
N THR A 194 -46.32 -31.27 -40.75
CA THR A 194 -47.06 -31.92 -41.84
C THR A 194 -48.26 -32.65 -41.24
N VAL A 195 -49.47 -32.15 -41.52
CA VAL A 195 -50.72 -32.81 -41.18
C VAL A 195 -50.87 -34.00 -42.13
N SER A 196 -50.86 -35.22 -41.59
CA SER A 196 -51.23 -36.43 -42.32
C SER A 196 -52.76 -36.48 -42.47
N ASP A 197 -53.23 -36.57 -43.71
CA ASP A 197 -54.64 -36.70 -44.07
C ASP A 197 -55.32 -37.88 -43.35
N PRO A 198 -56.54 -37.70 -42.81
CA PRO A 198 -57.32 -38.83 -42.30
C PRO A 198 -57.98 -39.59 -43.45
N VAL A 199 -57.61 -40.86 -43.60
CA VAL A 199 -58.38 -41.85 -44.36
C VAL A 199 -59.59 -42.24 -43.51
N GLY A 200 -60.80 -41.85 -43.95
CA GLY A 200 -62.03 -42.35 -43.36
C GLY A 200 -63.22 -41.41 -43.55
N THR A 201 -64.08 -41.74 -44.49
CA THR A 201 -65.35 -41.07 -44.77
C THR A 201 -66.31 -41.22 -43.58
N VAL A 202 -66.55 -40.16 -42.81
CA VAL A 202 -67.77 -40.03 -42.01
C VAL A 202 -68.36 -38.65 -42.25
N THR A 203 -69.47 -38.67 -42.98
CA THR A 203 -70.35 -37.55 -43.25
C THR A 203 -71.05 -37.13 -41.97
N ALA A 204 -70.76 -35.94 -41.44
CA ALA A 204 -71.66 -35.22 -40.54
C ALA A 204 -71.67 -33.74 -40.94
N THR A 205 -72.66 -33.43 -41.77
CA THR A 205 -73.07 -32.10 -42.20
C THR A 205 -73.65 -31.34 -41.01
N GLY A 206 -73.18 -30.11 -40.78
CA GLY A 206 -73.90 -29.09 -40.00
C GLY A 206 -73.21 -28.64 -38.71
N ALA A 207 -72.84 -27.34 -38.66
CA ALA A 207 -72.56 -26.52 -37.48
C ALA A 207 -71.63 -27.15 -36.42
N GLY A 208 -70.35 -26.75 -36.42
CA GLY A 208 -69.29 -27.23 -35.53
C GLY A 208 -69.72 -27.41 -34.07
N GLY A 209 -70.19 -28.62 -33.75
CA GLY A 209 -70.53 -29.07 -32.42
C GLY A 209 -69.26 -29.61 -31.77
N TYR A 210 -68.79 -28.90 -30.75
CA TYR A 210 -67.79 -29.39 -29.81
C TYR A 210 -68.20 -30.77 -29.29
N GLN A 211 -67.37 -31.79 -29.49
CA GLN A 211 -67.52 -33.10 -28.86
C GLN A 211 -66.90 -33.04 -27.46
N GLU A 212 -67.74 -32.91 -26.43
CA GLU A 212 -67.33 -32.74 -25.02
C GLU A 212 -66.94 -34.06 -24.31
N GLU A 213 -66.90 -35.16 -25.04
CA GLU A 213 -66.66 -36.52 -24.52
C GLU A 213 -65.21 -36.81 -24.11
N TRP A 214 -64.29 -35.87 -24.29
CA TRP A 214 -62.92 -35.93 -23.76
C TRP A 214 -62.73 -35.20 -22.43
N ILE A 215 -63.71 -34.43 -21.95
CA ILE A 215 -63.59 -33.64 -20.72
C ILE A 215 -64.12 -34.47 -19.55
N PRO A 216 -63.28 -34.80 -18.54
CA PRO A 216 -63.73 -35.55 -17.36
C PRO A 216 -64.94 -34.86 -16.70
N GLU A 217 -65.99 -35.63 -16.37
CA GLU A 217 -67.30 -35.13 -15.91
C GLU A 217 -67.22 -34.11 -14.77
N HIS A 218 -66.18 -34.19 -13.94
CA HIS A 218 -65.93 -33.30 -12.81
C HIS A 218 -65.45 -31.88 -13.18
N HIS A 219 -65.18 -31.60 -14.47
CA HIS A 219 -64.74 -30.30 -14.99
C HIS A 219 -65.81 -29.58 -15.84
N LEU A 220 -66.98 -30.18 -16.12
CA LEU A 220 -68.08 -29.47 -16.77
C LEU A 220 -68.84 -28.61 -15.75
N ARG A 221 -68.43 -27.34 -15.63
CA ARG A 221 -69.17 -26.34 -14.87
C ARG A 221 -70.44 -25.97 -15.64
N LYS A 222 -71.59 -26.51 -15.22
CA LYS A 222 -72.93 -26.17 -15.76
C LYS A 222 -73.11 -24.64 -15.79
N SER A 223 -72.90 -24.00 -16.93
CA SER A 223 -73.16 -22.57 -17.08
C SER A 223 -74.66 -22.36 -17.25
N LYS A 224 -75.34 -21.98 -16.16
CA LYS A 224 -76.65 -21.35 -16.26
C LYS A 224 -76.48 -20.00 -16.94
N SER A 225 -77.01 -19.90 -18.15
CA SER A 225 -77.25 -18.65 -18.86
C SER A 225 -78.12 -17.70 -18.00
N ALA A 226 -77.58 -16.56 -17.60
CA ALA A 226 -78.36 -15.43 -17.13
C ALA A 226 -77.75 -14.12 -17.63
N LYS A 227 -78.52 -13.49 -18.51
CA LYS A 227 -78.35 -12.24 -19.23
C LYS A 227 -78.61 -11.03 -18.32
N LYS A 228 -77.70 -10.04 -18.30
CA LYS A 228 -77.91 -8.55 -18.31
C LYS A 228 -76.67 -7.82 -17.75
N GLN A 229 -75.97 -7.03 -18.58
CA GLN A 229 -76.10 -5.57 -18.78
C GLN A 229 -75.55 -4.70 -17.63
N GLY A 230 -74.54 -3.88 -17.96
CA GLY A 230 -74.49 -2.50 -17.49
C GLY A 230 -73.19 -2.00 -16.82
N ALA A 231 -72.43 -1.21 -17.60
CA ALA A 231 -71.86 0.09 -17.24
C ALA A 231 -70.50 0.20 -16.48
N VAL A 232 -69.57 0.89 -17.19
CA VAL A 232 -68.57 1.91 -16.76
C VAL A 232 -67.48 1.51 -15.74
N SER A 233 -66.21 1.35 -16.12
CA SER A 233 -65.21 2.35 -16.57
C SER A 233 -64.60 3.18 -15.42
N GLY A 234 -63.31 2.93 -15.16
CA GLY A 234 -62.33 3.97 -14.79
C GLY A 234 -61.96 4.06 -13.31
N THR A 235 -60.84 3.43 -12.93
CA THR A 235 -60.17 3.61 -11.64
C THR A 235 -59.04 4.64 -11.79
N SER A 236 -59.14 5.80 -11.14
CA SER A 236 -58.02 6.70 -10.77
C SER A 236 -57.85 6.56 -9.26
N GLY A 237 -56.67 6.37 -8.67
CA GLY A 237 -55.44 7.14 -8.81
C GLY A 237 -55.19 7.84 -7.46
N ASP A 238 -53.94 7.83 -6.97
CA ASP A 238 -53.39 8.68 -5.89
C ASP A 238 -53.79 8.39 -4.42
N GLU A 239 -52.96 8.41 -3.37
CA GLU A 239 -51.53 8.69 -3.13
C GLU A 239 -51.02 7.97 -1.85
N LEU A 240 -49.71 7.68 -1.84
CA LEU A 240 -48.68 7.86 -0.78
C LEU A 240 -49.03 7.78 0.73
N SER A 241 -48.22 6.99 1.49
CA SER A 241 -47.24 7.46 2.50
C SER A 241 -47.02 6.49 3.69
N ALA A 242 -45.86 6.64 4.36
CA ALA A 242 -45.30 5.93 5.54
C ALA A 242 -44.62 4.58 5.22
N VAL A 243 -43.28 4.44 5.14
CA VAL A 243 -42.22 4.75 6.13
C VAL A 243 -42.64 4.31 7.53
N GLU A 244 -42.17 3.14 7.97
CA GLU A 244 -41.29 3.00 9.14
C GLU A 244 -40.77 1.56 9.28
N THR A 245 -39.74 1.46 10.11
CA THR A 245 -38.67 0.48 10.18
C THR A 245 -38.98 -0.81 10.96
N SER A 246 -38.05 -1.77 10.84
CA SER A 246 -37.54 -2.63 11.95
C SER A 246 -38.12 -4.03 12.13
N GLY A 247 -37.22 -5.01 12.37
CA GLY A 247 -37.53 -6.17 13.22
C GLY A 247 -37.35 -7.56 12.61
N THR A 248 -36.11 -8.06 12.63
CA THR A 248 -35.71 -9.35 13.21
C THR A 248 -36.48 -10.67 12.91
N GLU A 249 -35.66 -11.66 12.51
CA GLU A 249 -35.69 -13.07 12.92
C GLU A 249 -36.66 -14.07 12.27
N GLY A 250 -36.10 -15.14 11.69
CA GLY A 250 -36.87 -16.21 11.05
C GLY A 250 -36.05 -17.41 10.59
N LYS A 251 -35.23 -17.97 11.50
CA LYS A 251 -34.54 -19.26 11.38
C LYS A 251 -35.49 -20.37 10.92
N ARG A 252 -35.18 -21.09 9.82
CA ARG A 252 -35.61 -22.49 9.64
C ARG A 252 -34.66 -23.32 8.74
N ARG A 253 -33.90 -24.19 9.42
CA ARG A 253 -33.22 -25.38 8.89
C ARG A 253 -34.23 -26.51 8.64
N LYS A 254 -34.15 -27.17 7.49
CA LYS A 254 -34.50 -28.59 7.19
C LYS A 254 -34.16 -28.81 5.71
N GLY A 255 -33.34 -29.75 5.23
CA GLY A 255 -32.94 -31.04 5.75
C GLY A 255 -33.68 -32.15 4.98
N LYS A 256 -33.05 -32.68 3.91
CA LYS A 256 -33.25 -33.97 3.19
C LYS A 256 -32.86 -33.77 1.72
N LYS A 257 -32.19 -34.69 1.02
CA LYS A 257 -31.78 -36.06 1.28
C LYS A 257 -30.62 -36.36 0.33
#